data_AF-A0A432U759-F1
#
_entry.id   AF-A0A432U759-F1
#
_cell.length_a   1.000
_cell.length_b   1.000
_cell.length_c   1.000
_cell.angle_alpha   90.00
_cell.angle_beta   90.00
_cell.angle_gamma   90.00
#
_symmetry.space_group_name_H-M   'P 1'
#
loop_
_entity.id
_entity.type
_entity.pdbx_description
1 polymer ?
#
loop_
_entity_poly.entity_id
_entity_poly.type
_entity_poly.pdbx_seq_one_letter_code
_entity_poly.pdbx_strand_id
1 'polypeptide(L)'
;ASIESAVVALRERKHRKHKPFALMARDVSMVKQYCLVSNQEEYLLTDRASPIVLLTKANDLLSAQIAPKQKSLGFMLPYSPLHYLLLQELDEPLVLTSGNQSHNPQIIDNQHALNELGNIADYFLLHNRDIVNRVDDSVVRHVAGDLRIIRRARGYAPTSLSLPEGFEECTGLLAVGAELKNTFCLLTESQAIISQHIGDLKTLESYQDFQDNIDLYQQLYETEVKHLACDLHPDYLSSKYANNYAQSNTIKLTEVQHHHAHIAACLFEQGRAIDSDKVLGVVWDGMGLGADNSLWGGEFLLADYLGFNRVAQFEQTALLGGDKATSEPWRMAYAYFKKHRLPTDEWFVDKPVKAFDALLDSNMPLNYTSSVGRLFDAVAYVLGICNQQISYEAQAAIELENLANDCLQPDQHRAYDFELGLVSGHYIISTDKLWVAILEDLNSNLDRADIAYKFHLSLGKLLVKSVLKLRQEHSFDIVVLSGGVFNNKLLLELTQGLFDKINNMTLLIPSQIPLGDGGISLGQAAVCAAREKKYGK
;
A
#
# COMPACT_ATOMS: atom_id res chain seq x y z
N ALA A 1 -25.41 9.49 -6.22
CA ALA A 1 -24.85 8.43 -5.35
C ALA A 1 -25.87 7.88 -4.34
N SER A 2 -26.93 8.63 -4.06
CA SER A 2 -28.12 8.26 -3.28
C SER A 2 -28.97 7.12 -3.88
N ILE A 3 -29.01 6.99 -5.22
CA ILE A 3 -29.84 5.99 -5.91
C ILE A 3 -29.17 4.62 -5.89
N GLU A 4 -29.56 3.77 -4.94
CA GLU A 4 -28.96 2.45 -4.73
C GLU A 4 -29.01 1.55 -5.97
N SER A 5 -30.15 1.48 -6.67
CA SER A 5 -30.30 0.66 -7.87
C SER A 5 -29.30 1.02 -8.97
N ALA A 6 -29.00 2.31 -9.14
CA ALA A 6 -27.99 2.77 -10.10
C ALA A 6 -26.57 2.38 -9.67
N VAL A 7 -26.26 2.47 -8.36
CA VAL A 7 -24.95 2.06 -7.83
C VAL A 7 -24.73 0.55 -7.98
N VAL A 8 -25.76 -0.25 -7.70
CA VAL A 8 -25.72 -1.72 -7.88
C VAL A 8 -25.51 -2.08 -9.35
N ALA A 9 -26.30 -1.49 -10.25
CA ALA A 9 -26.15 -1.73 -11.69
C ALA A 9 -24.73 -1.38 -12.18
N LEU A 10 -24.16 -0.26 -11.71
CA LEU A 10 -22.78 0.11 -12.04
C LEU A 10 -21.76 -0.93 -11.54
N ARG A 11 -21.93 -1.48 -10.32
CA ARG A 11 -21.03 -2.53 -9.81
C ARG A 11 -21.10 -3.80 -10.64
N GLU A 12 -22.30 -4.21 -11.01
CA GLU A 12 -22.53 -5.41 -11.82
C GLU A 12 -21.88 -5.27 -13.20
N ARG A 13 -22.18 -4.17 -13.91
CA ARG A 13 -21.64 -3.89 -15.25
C ARG A 13 -20.11 -3.72 -15.25
N LYS A 14 -19.54 -3.14 -14.19
CA LYS A 14 -18.07 -2.95 -14.05
C LYS A 14 -17.36 -4.16 -13.42
N HIS A 15 -18.09 -5.21 -13.05
CA HIS A 15 -17.57 -6.36 -12.27
C HIS A 15 -16.80 -5.96 -11.00
N ARG A 16 -17.22 -4.88 -10.36
CA ARG A 16 -16.55 -4.28 -9.19
C ARG A 16 -17.35 -4.53 -7.92
N LYS A 17 -17.21 -5.74 -7.36
CA LYS A 17 -18.05 -6.20 -6.24
C LYS A 17 -17.95 -5.33 -4.99
N HIS A 18 -16.76 -5.17 -4.40
CA HIS A 18 -16.63 -4.50 -3.09
C HIS A 18 -15.72 -3.26 -3.10
N LYS A 19 -14.87 -3.07 -4.12
CA LYS A 19 -13.93 -1.94 -4.14
C LYS A 19 -14.71 -0.60 -4.07
N PRO A 20 -14.41 0.29 -3.11
CA PRO A 20 -15.17 1.52 -2.90
C PRO A 20 -15.18 2.42 -4.13
N PHE A 21 -16.27 3.18 -4.31
CA PHE A 21 -16.32 4.26 -5.28
C PHE A 21 -15.91 5.58 -4.65
N ALA A 22 -15.26 6.44 -5.44
CA ALA A 22 -15.07 7.83 -5.06
C ALA A 22 -16.34 8.62 -5.37
N LEU A 23 -16.51 9.72 -4.63
CA LEU A 23 -17.65 10.61 -4.71
C LEU A 23 -17.16 12.02 -5.03
N MET A 24 -17.91 12.74 -5.85
CA MET A 24 -17.72 14.17 -6.05
C MET A 24 -18.89 14.93 -5.44
N ALA A 25 -18.60 15.91 -4.60
CA ALA A 25 -19.58 16.80 -3.98
C ALA A 25 -19.37 18.23 -4.47
N ARG A 26 -20.44 19.03 -4.53
CA ARG A 26 -20.42 20.41 -5.02
C ARG A 26 -19.47 21.31 -4.23
N ASP A 27 -19.48 21.16 -2.91
CA ASP A 27 -18.76 22.00 -1.96
C ASP A 27 -18.53 21.23 -0.64
N VAL A 28 -17.71 21.80 0.25
CA VAL A 28 -17.41 21.20 1.57
C VAL A 28 -18.67 21.07 2.43
N SER A 29 -19.63 21.99 2.29
CA SER A 29 -20.89 21.94 3.05
C SER A 29 -21.69 20.69 2.71
N MET A 30 -21.73 20.28 1.43
CA MET A 30 -22.32 19.01 1.00
C MET A 30 -21.55 17.80 1.57
N VAL A 31 -20.21 17.82 1.55
CA VAL A 31 -19.40 16.72 2.13
C VAL A 31 -19.71 16.52 3.62
N LYS A 32 -19.81 17.61 4.38
CA LYS A 32 -20.11 17.60 5.83
C LYS A 32 -21.50 17.03 6.16
N GLN A 33 -22.40 16.89 5.19
CA GLN A 33 -23.68 16.20 5.39
C GLN A 33 -23.52 14.68 5.52
N TYR A 34 -22.42 14.11 5.00
CA TYR A 34 -22.20 12.66 4.94
C TYR A 34 -20.98 12.19 5.75
N CYS A 35 -20.00 13.08 5.94
CA CYS A 35 -18.72 12.76 6.55
C CYS A 35 -18.35 13.74 7.67
N LEU A 36 -17.56 13.25 8.63
CA LEU A 36 -16.82 14.08 9.55
C LEU A 36 -15.64 14.69 8.80
N VAL A 37 -15.44 16.00 8.93
CA VAL A 37 -14.38 16.74 8.23
C VAL A 37 -13.68 17.66 9.22
N SER A 38 -12.41 17.34 9.51
CA SER A 38 -11.51 18.21 10.27
C SER A 38 -11.00 19.38 9.43
N ASN A 39 -10.40 20.38 10.07
CA ASN A 39 -9.82 21.53 9.37
C ASN A 39 -8.73 21.12 8.36
N GLN A 40 -7.92 20.11 8.69
CA GLN A 40 -6.88 19.62 7.79
C GLN A 40 -7.48 18.86 6.59
N GLU A 41 -8.52 18.07 6.81
CA GLU A 41 -9.23 17.39 5.72
C GLU A 41 -9.97 18.38 4.81
N GLU A 42 -10.52 19.47 5.37
CA GLU A 42 -11.11 20.57 4.59
C GLU A 42 -10.06 21.30 3.75
N TYR A 43 -8.86 21.55 4.31
CA TYR A 43 -7.73 22.07 3.55
C TYR A 43 -7.37 21.16 2.37
N LEU A 44 -7.31 19.84 2.58
CA LEU A 44 -7.02 18.88 1.51
C LEU A 44 -8.12 18.84 0.43
N LEU A 45 -9.40 18.94 0.82
CA LEU A 45 -10.52 18.97 -0.13
C LEU A 45 -10.51 20.22 -1.00
N THR A 46 -10.09 21.35 -0.45
CA THR A 46 -10.07 22.66 -1.11
C THR A 46 -8.74 22.99 -1.77
N ASP A 47 -7.73 22.14 -1.61
CA ASP A 47 -6.44 22.27 -2.28
C ASP A 47 -6.62 22.21 -3.82
N ARG A 48 -5.77 22.95 -4.52
CA ARG A 48 -5.73 22.99 -6.00
C ARG A 48 -5.45 21.63 -6.64
N ALA A 49 -4.79 20.71 -5.92
CA ALA A 49 -4.59 19.34 -6.36
C ALA A 49 -5.93 18.58 -6.45
N SER A 50 -6.93 19.02 -5.69
CA SER A 50 -8.29 18.47 -5.62
C SER A 50 -8.31 16.93 -5.58
N PRO A 51 -7.61 16.29 -4.62
CA PRO A 51 -7.56 14.85 -4.51
C PRO A 51 -8.88 14.26 -4.02
N ILE A 52 -9.00 12.94 -4.12
CA ILE A 52 -9.97 12.18 -3.34
C ILE A 52 -9.43 12.08 -1.91
N VAL A 53 -10.12 12.69 -0.96
CA VAL A 53 -9.82 12.63 0.48
C VAL A 53 -10.67 11.53 1.12
N LEU A 54 -10.02 10.58 1.81
CA LEU A 54 -10.72 9.55 2.57
C LEU A 54 -11.18 10.10 3.93
N LEU A 55 -12.50 10.20 4.11
CA LEU A 55 -13.14 10.82 5.27
C LEU A 55 -13.97 9.80 6.04
N THR A 56 -14.03 9.95 7.37
CA THR A 56 -14.88 9.10 8.22
C THR A 56 -16.36 9.40 7.95
N LYS A 57 -17.17 8.35 7.75
CA LYS A 57 -18.62 8.47 7.60
C LYS A 57 -19.25 9.04 8.87
N ALA A 58 -20.16 10.01 8.71
CA ALA A 58 -20.96 10.55 9.82
C ALA A 58 -22.33 9.87 9.94
N ASN A 59 -22.85 9.29 8.84
CA ASN A 59 -24.15 8.62 8.78
C ASN A 59 -24.22 7.63 7.60
N ASP A 60 -25.37 6.98 7.45
CA ASP A 60 -25.69 6.02 6.39
C ASP A 60 -26.76 6.54 5.42
N LEU A 61 -26.78 7.86 5.15
CA LEU A 61 -27.74 8.45 4.19
C LEU A 61 -27.46 8.06 2.74
N LEU A 62 -26.21 7.74 2.42
CA LEU A 62 -25.82 7.24 1.10
C LEU A 62 -25.87 5.71 1.06
N SER A 63 -26.12 5.15 -0.11
CA SER A 63 -26.17 3.69 -0.30
C SER A 63 -24.92 3.01 0.25
N ALA A 64 -25.11 1.96 1.06
CA ALA A 64 -24.03 1.11 1.55
C ALA A 64 -23.21 0.49 0.41
N GLN A 65 -23.80 0.40 -0.80
CA GLN A 65 -23.12 -0.08 -2.00
C GLN A 65 -22.08 0.90 -2.54
N ILE A 66 -21.97 2.15 -2.06
CA ILE A 66 -20.85 3.02 -2.47
C ILE A 66 -19.51 2.48 -1.95
N ALA A 67 -19.49 2.08 -0.68
CA ALA A 67 -18.30 1.57 -0.01
C ALA A 67 -18.71 0.43 0.94
N PRO A 68 -18.99 -0.78 0.40
CA PRO A 68 -19.44 -1.93 1.19
C PRO A 68 -18.50 -2.24 2.34
N LYS A 69 -19.05 -2.32 3.56
CA LYS A 69 -18.31 -2.60 4.80
C LYS A 69 -17.14 -1.64 5.09
N GLN A 70 -17.24 -0.40 4.60
CA GLN A 70 -16.28 0.65 4.89
C GLN A 70 -16.84 1.68 5.85
N LYS A 71 -16.00 2.18 6.75
CA LYS A 71 -16.29 3.33 7.62
C LYS A 71 -15.83 4.67 7.06
N SER A 72 -15.24 4.66 5.87
CA SER A 72 -14.79 5.86 5.17
C SER A 72 -15.39 5.97 3.78
N LEU A 73 -15.53 7.21 3.31
CA LEU A 73 -15.90 7.56 1.95
C LEU A 73 -14.79 8.41 1.34
N GLY A 74 -14.49 8.18 0.07
CA GLY A 74 -13.56 9.03 -0.68
C GLY A 74 -14.33 10.16 -1.34
N PHE A 75 -14.15 11.39 -0.89
CA PHE A 75 -14.75 12.58 -1.50
C PHE A 75 -13.71 13.46 -2.19
N MET A 76 -14.10 14.06 -3.29
CA MET A 76 -13.37 15.14 -3.95
C MET A 76 -14.32 16.28 -4.32
N LEU A 77 -13.77 17.46 -4.56
CA LEU A 77 -14.51 18.62 -5.05
C LEU A 77 -14.34 18.80 -6.57
N PRO A 78 -15.25 19.51 -7.25
CA PRO A 78 -15.11 19.85 -8.66
C PRO A 78 -13.79 20.56 -8.95
N TYR A 79 -13.04 20.01 -9.91
CA TYR A 79 -11.71 20.51 -10.32
C TYR A 79 -11.67 20.93 -11.80
N SER A 80 -12.81 20.96 -12.48
CA SER A 80 -12.93 21.43 -13.86
C SER A 80 -14.21 22.25 -14.03
N PRO A 81 -14.27 23.21 -14.98
CA PRO A 81 -15.49 23.96 -15.25
C PRO A 81 -16.71 23.08 -15.52
N LEU A 82 -16.50 21.94 -16.20
CA LEU A 82 -17.55 20.96 -16.46
C LEU A 82 -18.13 20.40 -15.17
N HIS A 83 -17.29 20.05 -14.20
CA HIS A 83 -17.73 19.52 -12.91
C HIS A 83 -18.51 20.57 -12.12
N TYR A 84 -18.09 21.84 -12.14
CA TYR A 84 -18.84 22.92 -11.50
C TYR A 84 -20.24 23.09 -12.10
N LEU A 85 -20.35 23.13 -13.44
CA LEU A 85 -21.64 23.26 -14.12
C LEU A 85 -22.55 22.06 -13.85
N LEU A 86 -22.00 20.84 -13.87
CA LEU A 86 -22.77 19.63 -13.61
C LEU A 86 -23.31 19.60 -12.17
N LEU A 87 -22.48 19.96 -11.19
CA LEU A 87 -22.87 19.91 -9.77
C LEU A 87 -23.72 21.10 -9.33
N GLN A 88 -23.81 22.18 -10.11
CA GLN A 88 -24.77 23.26 -9.86
C GLN A 88 -26.22 22.79 -10.02
N GLU A 89 -26.46 21.83 -10.91
CA GLU A 89 -27.79 21.27 -11.19
C GLU A 89 -28.14 20.08 -10.27
N LEU A 90 -27.27 19.73 -9.32
CA LEU A 90 -27.43 18.56 -8.46
C LEU A 90 -27.36 18.92 -6.97
N ASP A 91 -28.31 18.41 -6.20
CA ASP A 91 -28.36 18.56 -4.75
C ASP A 91 -27.68 17.42 -3.99
N GLU A 92 -27.17 16.42 -4.70
CA GLU A 92 -26.58 15.20 -4.14
C GLU A 92 -25.23 14.86 -4.79
N PRO A 93 -24.34 14.15 -4.08
CA PRO A 93 -23.04 13.80 -4.63
C PRO A 93 -23.13 12.77 -5.76
N LEU A 94 -22.17 12.86 -6.68
CA LEU A 94 -22.02 11.94 -7.81
C LEU A 94 -21.01 10.85 -7.48
N VAL A 95 -21.26 9.63 -7.99
CA VAL A 95 -20.23 8.60 -8.04
C VAL A 95 -19.26 8.97 -9.16
N LEU A 96 -17.99 9.11 -8.84
CA LEU A 96 -16.93 9.34 -9.82
C LEU A 96 -15.95 8.17 -9.77
N THR A 97 -15.81 7.47 -10.89
CA THR A 97 -14.92 6.32 -10.98
C THR A 97 -14.29 6.27 -12.37
N SER A 98 -13.09 5.70 -12.43
CA SER A 98 -12.30 5.51 -13.64
C SER A 98 -13.12 4.88 -14.79
N GLY A 99 -13.06 5.46 -15.99
CA GLY A 99 -13.79 4.96 -17.17
C GLY A 99 -13.02 3.82 -17.85
N ASN A 100 -13.11 2.60 -17.31
CA ASN A 100 -12.39 1.43 -17.83
C ASN A 100 -13.06 0.11 -17.41
N GLN A 101 -12.78 -0.96 -18.17
CA GLN A 101 -12.97 -2.33 -17.71
C GLN A 101 -12.06 -2.61 -16.50
N SER A 102 -12.49 -3.47 -15.56
CA SER A 102 -11.71 -3.74 -14.34
C SER A 102 -10.26 -4.14 -14.67
N HIS A 103 -9.30 -3.61 -13.93
CA HIS A 103 -7.84 -3.82 -14.08
C HIS A 103 -7.16 -3.11 -15.25
N ASN A 104 -7.90 -2.66 -16.26
CA ASN A 104 -7.34 -1.85 -17.34
C ASN A 104 -7.15 -0.39 -16.92
N PRO A 105 -6.24 0.34 -17.58
CA PRO A 105 -6.11 1.77 -17.39
C PRO A 105 -7.33 2.57 -17.88
N GLN A 106 -7.44 3.83 -17.42
CA GLN A 106 -8.46 4.77 -17.90
C GLN A 106 -8.35 5.04 -19.39
N ILE A 107 -9.50 5.05 -20.07
CA ILE A 107 -9.58 5.37 -21.49
C ILE A 107 -9.50 6.89 -21.69
N ILE A 108 -8.64 7.33 -22.60
CA ILE A 108 -8.42 8.75 -22.93
C ILE A 108 -9.00 9.16 -24.30
N ASP A 109 -9.29 8.18 -25.18
CA ASP A 109 -9.84 8.41 -26.53
C ASP A 109 -11.37 8.26 -26.54
N ASN A 110 -12.04 9.16 -27.25
CA ASN A 110 -13.50 9.22 -27.34
C ASN A 110 -14.09 7.97 -28.02
N GLN A 111 -13.52 7.53 -29.13
CA GLN A 111 -14.06 6.40 -29.89
C GLN A 111 -13.84 5.09 -29.12
N HIS A 112 -12.67 4.95 -28.49
CA HIS A 112 -12.36 3.84 -27.62
C HIS A 112 -13.34 3.78 -26.43
N ALA A 113 -13.66 4.92 -25.81
CA ALA A 113 -14.62 4.98 -24.72
C ALA A 113 -16.03 4.50 -25.13
N LEU A 114 -16.50 4.93 -26.31
CA LEU A 114 -17.79 4.49 -26.86
C LEU A 114 -17.83 2.97 -27.09
N ASN A 115 -16.74 2.41 -27.62
CA ASN A 115 -16.64 0.99 -27.94
C ASN A 115 -16.60 0.12 -26.67
N GLU A 116 -15.76 0.50 -25.69
CA GLU A 116 -15.50 -0.32 -24.51
C GLU A 116 -16.54 -0.14 -23.40
N LEU A 117 -17.04 1.08 -23.22
CA LEU A 117 -17.94 1.42 -22.11
C LEU A 117 -19.41 1.38 -22.51
N GLY A 118 -19.74 1.08 -23.77
CA GLY A 118 -21.13 1.05 -24.26
C GLY A 118 -22.03 0.03 -23.54
N ASN A 119 -21.44 -1.02 -22.95
CA ASN A 119 -22.16 -2.00 -22.12
C ASN A 119 -22.21 -1.62 -20.63
N ILE A 120 -21.52 -0.54 -20.23
CA ILE A 120 -21.43 -0.06 -18.85
C ILE A 120 -22.25 1.21 -18.66
N ALA A 121 -22.01 2.21 -19.51
CA ALA A 121 -22.60 3.54 -19.43
C ALA A 121 -23.85 3.66 -20.31
N ASP A 122 -24.92 4.24 -19.77
CA ASP A 122 -26.14 4.51 -20.53
C ASP A 122 -26.01 5.78 -21.40
N TYR A 123 -25.13 6.71 -21.01
CA TYR A 123 -24.89 7.97 -21.70
C TYR A 123 -23.40 8.35 -21.68
N PHE A 124 -22.99 9.14 -22.68
CA PHE A 124 -21.63 9.65 -22.81
C PHE A 124 -21.65 11.17 -22.91
N LEU A 125 -20.79 11.82 -22.10
CA LEU A 125 -20.52 13.25 -22.19
C LEU A 125 -19.06 13.43 -22.58
N LEU A 126 -18.82 13.73 -23.86
CA LEU A 126 -17.50 13.80 -24.49
C LEU A 126 -17.15 15.24 -24.88
N HIS A 127 -15.88 15.49 -25.18
CA HIS A 127 -15.40 16.78 -25.71
C HIS A 127 -14.34 16.61 -26.79
N ASN A 128 -14.11 17.67 -27.57
CA ASN A 128 -13.14 17.73 -28.66
C ASN A 128 -11.75 18.27 -28.23
N ARG A 129 -11.42 18.19 -26.94
CA ARG A 129 -10.08 18.47 -26.43
C ARG A 129 -9.39 17.16 -26.07
N ASP A 130 -8.40 16.75 -26.84
CA ASP A 130 -7.75 15.46 -26.63
C ASP A 130 -7.06 15.38 -25.25
N ILE A 131 -7.15 14.21 -24.63
CA ILE A 131 -6.39 13.87 -23.44
C ILE A 131 -5.16 13.11 -23.92
N VAL A 132 -4.00 13.75 -23.88
CA VAL A 132 -2.74 13.14 -24.36
C VAL A 132 -2.18 12.17 -23.33
N ASN A 133 -2.17 12.57 -22.06
CA ASN A 133 -1.58 11.80 -20.97
C ASN A 133 -2.66 11.34 -20.00
N ARG A 134 -2.72 10.02 -19.78
CA ARG A 134 -3.58 9.45 -18.75
C ARG A 134 -3.09 9.87 -17.37
N VAL A 135 -4.02 10.29 -16.52
CA VAL A 135 -3.74 10.53 -15.11
C VAL A 135 -4.93 10.18 -14.24
N ASP A 136 -4.75 9.21 -13.34
CA ASP A 136 -5.75 8.88 -12.33
C ASP A 136 -5.94 10.01 -11.31
N ASP A 137 -7.08 9.99 -10.61
CA ASP A 137 -7.26 10.85 -9.44
C ASP A 137 -6.35 10.41 -8.29
N SER A 138 -5.67 11.38 -7.67
CA SER A 138 -4.91 11.13 -6.45
C SER A 138 -5.83 10.79 -5.28
N VAL A 139 -5.35 9.92 -4.40
CA VAL A 139 -6.09 9.51 -3.19
C VAL A 139 -5.21 9.80 -1.98
N VAL A 140 -5.77 10.54 -1.02
CA VAL A 140 -5.07 10.98 0.18
C VAL A 140 -5.92 10.77 1.42
N ARG A 141 -5.27 10.79 2.58
CA ARG A 141 -5.93 10.82 3.89
C ARG A 141 -5.12 11.68 4.85
N HIS A 142 -5.76 12.21 5.89
CA HIS A 142 -5.05 12.80 7.02
C HIS A 142 -5.06 11.81 8.18
N VAL A 143 -3.88 11.43 8.69
CA VAL A 143 -3.73 10.45 9.77
C VAL A 143 -2.43 10.68 10.53
N ALA A 144 -2.45 10.45 11.84
CA ALA A 144 -1.29 10.67 12.71
C ALA A 144 -0.69 12.09 12.57
N GLY A 145 -1.57 13.09 12.42
CA GLY A 145 -1.18 14.52 12.37
C GLY A 145 -0.61 15.02 11.04
N ASP A 146 -0.62 14.21 9.98
CA ASP A 146 -0.03 14.56 8.69
C ASP A 146 -0.88 14.06 7.51
N LEU A 147 -0.64 14.63 6.33
CA LEU A 147 -1.07 14.10 5.05
C LEU A 147 -0.41 12.72 4.83
N ARG A 148 -1.17 11.76 4.30
CA ARG A 148 -0.64 10.52 3.75
C ARG A 148 -1.23 10.29 2.38
N ILE A 149 -0.37 10.34 1.36
CA ILE A 149 -0.76 9.98 0.01
C ILE A 149 -0.87 8.46 -0.11
N ILE A 150 -2.01 7.95 -0.58
CA ILE A 150 -2.21 6.53 -0.88
C ILE A 150 -1.94 6.27 -2.36
N ARG A 151 -2.31 7.23 -3.20
CA ARG A 151 -2.06 7.22 -4.64
C ARG A 151 -1.63 8.61 -5.10
N ARG A 152 -0.41 8.70 -5.62
CA ARG A 152 0.17 9.91 -6.21
C ARG A 152 -0.13 9.93 -7.71
N ALA A 153 -1.01 10.82 -8.15
CA ALA A 153 -1.40 10.97 -9.56
C ALA A 153 -1.79 12.44 -9.83
N ARG A 154 -3.01 12.73 -10.32
CA ARG A 154 -3.46 14.09 -10.67
C ARG A 154 -3.24 15.08 -9.52
N GLY A 155 -2.72 16.26 -9.83
CA GLY A 155 -2.48 17.34 -8.88
C GLY A 155 -1.17 17.20 -8.09
N TYR A 156 -0.55 16.01 -8.07
CA TYR A 156 0.75 15.77 -7.45
C TYR A 156 1.83 15.42 -8.48
N ALA A 157 1.60 14.44 -9.35
CA ALA A 157 2.48 14.17 -10.47
C ALA A 157 2.27 15.22 -11.59
N PRO A 158 3.33 15.68 -12.28
CA PRO A 158 4.73 15.28 -12.15
C PRO A 158 5.56 16.23 -11.25
N THR A 159 4.96 16.84 -10.22
CA THR A 159 5.69 17.71 -9.29
C THR A 159 6.88 16.95 -8.72
N SER A 160 8.05 17.56 -8.82
CA SER A 160 9.30 16.95 -8.42
C SER A 160 9.59 17.10 -6.93
N LEU A 161 10.51 16.29 -6.43
CA LEU A 161 11.10 16.40 -5.11
C LEU A 161 12.51 16.98 -5.23
N SER A 162 12.86 17.89 -4.33
CA SER A 162 14.23 18.40 -4.22
C SER A 162 15.20 17.29 -3.86
N LEU A 163 16.41 17.35 -4.41
CA LEU A 163 17.47 16.42 -4.07
C LEU A 163 17.98 16.70 -2.64
N PRO A 164 18.04 15.68 -1.76
CA PRO A 164 18.77 15.80 -0.50
C PRO A 164 20.25 16.03 -0.76
N GLU A 165 20.96 16.55 0.24
CA GLU A 165 22.39 16.81 0.16
C GLU A 165 23.16 15.56 -0.29
N GLY A 166 23.95 15.73 -1.36
CA GLY A 166 24.86 14.73 -1.87
C GLY A 166 24.31 13.87 -3.02
N PHE A 167 23.06 14.06 -3.45
CA PHE A 167 22.45 13.38 -4.60
C PHE A 167 22.64 14.12 -5.94
N GLU A 168 23.19 15.33 -5.93
CA GLU A 168 23.30 16.24 -7.09
C GLU A 168 24.26 15.72 -8.17
N GLU A 169 25.19 14.82 -7.82
CA GLU A 169 26.19 14.27 -8.74
C GLU A 169 25.65 13.12 -9.62
N CYS A 170 24.50 12.53 -9.28
CA CYS A 170 23.94 11.39 -10.02
C CYS A 170 22.79 11.83 -10.92
N THR A 171 23.02 11.88 -12.23
CA THR A 171 22.07 12.43 -13.20
C THR A 171 21.76 11.40 -14.29
N GLY A 172 20.53 11.44 -14.82
CA GLY A 172 20.10 10.45 -15.82
C GLY A 172 19.84 9.08 -15.21
N LEU A 173 19.28 9.01 -14.01
CA LEU A 173 18.92 7.74 -13.38
C LEU A 173 17.44 7.45 -13.59
N LEU A 174 17.12 6.30 -14.19
CA LEU A 174 15.75 5.79 -14.26
C LEU A 174 15.58 4.64 -13.25
N ALA A 175 14.58 4.76 -12.37
CA ALA A 175 14.18 3.69 -11.46
C ALA A 175 12.77 3.23 -11.81
N VAL A 176 12.59 1.95 -12.11
CA VAL A 176 11.37 1.43 -12.76
C VAL A 176 10.26 1.02 -11.79
N GLY A 177 10.51 1.02 -10.49
CA GLY A 177 9.55 0.69 -9.44
C GLY A 177 9.25 -0.79 -9.29
N ALA A 178 8.21 -1.09 -8.50
CA ALA A 178 7.65 -2.42 -8.30
C ALA A 178 6.64 -2.78 -9.40
N GLU A 179 6.02 -3.97 -9.34
CA GLU A 179 4.99 -4.38 -10.32
C GLU A 179 3.59 -3.85 -9.98
N LEU A 180 3.22 -3.87 -8.71
CA LEU A 180 1.92 -3.40 -8.24
C LEU A 180 1.96 -1.90 -7.94
N LYS A 181 0.85 -1.21 -8.23
CA LYS A 181 0.71 0.24 -8.02
C LYS A 181 1.91 1.05 -8.55
N ASN A 182 2.48 0.59 -9.66
CA ASN A 182 3.74 1.05 -10.20
C ASN A 182 3.78 2.57 -10.40
N THR A 183 4.95 3.10 -10.09
CA THR A 183 5.46 4.39 -10.53
C THR A 183 6.90 4.16 -10.99
N PHE A 184 7.42 4.99 -11.87
CA PHE A 184 8.85 5.10 -12.12
C PHE A 184 9.36 6.45 -11.62
N CYS A 185 10.67 6.57 -11.41
CA CYS A 185 11.32 7.79 -10.96
C CYS A 185 12.48 8.14 -11.89
N LEU A 186 12.52 9.38 -12.35
CA LEU A 186 13.62 9.95 -13.12
C LEU A 186 14.40 10.93 -12.23
N LEU A 187 15.66 10.62 -11.97
CA LEU A 187 16.59 11.52 -11.28
C LEU A 187 17.35 12.35 -12.31
N THR A 188 17.17 13.66 -12.22
CA THR A 188 17.85 14.65 -13.06
C THR A 188 18.89 15.40 -12.24
N GLU A 189 19.58 16.38 -12.83
CA GLU A 189 20.64 17.14 -12.14
C GLU A 189 20.16 17.92 -10.91
N SER A 190 18.86 18.23 -10.82
CA SER A 190 18.33 19.12 -9.77
C SER A 190 17.13 18.58 -9.01
N GLN A 191 16.55 17.46 -9.45
CA GLN A 191 15.27 17.01 -8.93
C GLN A 191 14.99 15.53 -9.21
N ALA A 192 14.20 14.91 -8.34
CA ALA A 192 13.61 13.58 -8.54
C ALA A 192 12.16 13.73 -9.01
N ILE A 193 11.83 13.15 -10.16
CA ILE A 193 10.49 13.22 -10.75
C ILE A 193 9.88 11.82 -10.70
N ILE A 194 8.87 11.66 -9.86
CA ILE A 194 8.08 10.43 -9.78
C ILE A 194 6.91 10.53 -10.75
N SER A 195 6.70 9.49 -11.55
CA SER A 195 5.57 9.41 -12.48
C SER A 195 4.23 9.46 -11.75
N GLN A 196 3.16 9.68 -12.51
CA GLN A 196 1.82 9.36 -12.03
C GLN A 196 1.71 7.86 -11.74
N HIS A 197 0.71 7.49 -10.94
CA HIS A 197 0.30 6.10 -10.75
C HIS A 197 -0.01 5.45 -12.11
N ILE A 198 0.81 4.47 -12.49
CA ILE A 198 0.60 3.69 -13.71
C ILE A 198 -0.42 2.58 -13.46
N GLY A 199 -0.30 1.88 -12.33
CA GLY A 199 -1.22 0.81 -11.93
C GLY A 199 -0.50 -0.53 -11.72
N ASP A 200 -1.23 -1.62 -11.89
CA ASP A 200 -0.67 -2.98 -11.95
C ASP A 200 -0.16 -3.23 -13.37
N LEU A 201 1.11 -3.58 -13.55
CA LEU A 201 1.72 -3.72 -14.88
C LEU A 201 1.29 -5.01 -15.62
N LYS A 202 0.51 -5.90 -15.01
CA LYS A 202 0.17 -7.22 -15.59
C LYS A 202 -0.72 -7.19 -16.84
N THR A 203 -1.35 -6.07 -17.17
CA THR A 203 -2.13 -5.94 -18.41
C THR A 203 -1.25 -5.38 -19.53
N LEU A 204 -1.56 -5.74 -20.79
CA LEU A 204 -0.81 -5.23 -21.94
C LEU A 204 -0.93 -3.70 -22.01
N GLU A 205 -2.12 -3.19 -21.74
CA GLU A 205 -2.45 -1.76 -21.78
C GLU A 205 -1.69 -0.97 -20.71
N SER A 206 -1.62 -1.50 -19.47
CA SER A 206 -0.82 -0.88 -18.41
C SER A 206 0.67 -0.90 -18.69
N TYR A 207 1.17 -2.00 -19.29
CA TYR A 207 2.58 -2.15 -19.61
C TYR A 207 2.99 -1.24 -20.78
N GLN A 208 2.14 -1.10 -21.80
CA GLN A 208 2.39 -0.16 -22.89
C GLN A 208 2.41 1.28 -22.38
N ASP A 209 1.42 1.67 -21.56
CA ASP A 209 1.40 3.02 -20.99
C ASP A 209 2.60 3.29 -20.07
N PHE A 210 3.09 2.29 -19.35
CA PHE A 210 4.34 2.39 -18.59
C PHE A 210 5.53 2.76 -19.50
N GLN A 211 5.68 2.06 -20.64
CA GLN A 211 6.75 2.32 -21.60
C GLN A 211 6.60 3.71 -22.25
N ASP A 212 5.41 4.03 -22.73
CA ASP A 212 5.11 5.31 -23.37
C ASP A 212 5.38 6.49 -22.44
N ASN A 213 5.06 6.37 -21.15
CA ASN A 213 5.32 7.41 -20.16
C ASN A 213 6.82 7.52 -19.82
N ILE A 214 7.58 6.42 -19.81
CA ILE A 214 9.03 6.50 -19.63
C ILE A 214 9.66 7.29 -20.79
N ASP A 215 9.26 7.02 -22.03
CA ASP A 215 9.74 7.75 -23.20
C ASP A 215 9.32 9.21 -23.16
N LEU A 216 8.06 9.49 -22.81
CA LEU A 216 7.56 10.85 -22.65
C LEU A 216 8.33 11.63 -21.58
N TYR A 217 8.59 11.05 -20.40
CA TYR A 217 9.28 11.76 -19.33
C TYR A 217 10.75 12.04 -19.69
N GLN A 218 11.44 11.09 -20.36
CA GLN A 218 12.78 11.35 -20.88
C GLN A 218 12.79 12.54 -21.86
N GLN A 219 11.79 12.65 -22.74
CA GLN A 219 11.64 13.76 -23.67
C GLN A 219 11.30 15.07 -22.96
N LEU A 220 10.32 15.07 -22.05
CA LEU A 220 9.85 16.27 -21.34
C LEU A 220 10.94 16.90 -20.47
N TYR A 221 11.81 16.08 -19.89
CA TYR A 221 12.89 16.52 -19.00
C TYR A 221 14.27 16.49 -19.67
N GLU A 222 14.32 16.28 -20.99
CA GLU A 222 15.56 16.25 -21.79
C GLU A 222 16.67 15.41 -21.13
N THR A 223 16.30 14.26 -20.58
CA THR A 223 17.18 13.44 -19.75
C THR A 223 17.52 12.14 -20.46
N GLU A 224 18.81 11.95 -20.76
CA GLU A 224 19.36 10.69 -21.21
C GLU A 224 19.60 9.76 -20.02
N VAL A 225 19.12 8.52 -20.10
CA VAL A 225 19.33 7.53 -19.04
C VAL A 225 20.75 6.98 -19.11
N LYS A 226 21.50 7.16 -18.02
CA LYS A 226 22.88 6.69 -17.80
C LYS A 226 22.98 5.63 -16.71
N HIS A 227 22.00 5.61 -15.80
CA HIS A 227 21.91 4.68 -14.69
C HIS A 227 20.50 4.10 -14.63
N LEU A 228 20.38 2.81 -14.29
CA LEU A 228 19.10 2.13 -14.22
C LEU A 228 18.97 1.36 -12.91
N ALA A 229 17.81 1.43 -12.28
CA ALA A 229 17.50 0.71 -11.05
C ALA A 229 16.17 -0.04 -11.15
N CYS A 230 16.12 -1.26 -10.61
CA CYS A 230 14.90 -2.06 -10.54
C CYS A 230 14.78 -2.82 -9.21
N ASP A 231 13.64 -3.46 -9.01
CA ASP A 231 13.44 -4.36 -7.86
C ASP A 231 14.31 -5.62 -8.02
N LEU A 232 14.69 -6.24 -6.91
CA LEU A 232 15.38 -7.52 -6.88
C LEU A 232 14.53 -8.65 -7.49
N HIS A 233 13.21 -8.51 -7.55
CA HIS A 233 12.33 -9.53 -8.12
C HIS A 233 12.55 -9.69 -9.63
N PRO A 234 13.07 -10.84 -10.12
CA PRO A 234 13.44 -10.99 -11.53
C PRO A 234 12.22 -11.13 -12.45
N ASP A 235 11.10 -11.62 -11.91
CA ASP A 235 9.91 -11.85 -12.72
C ASP A 235 8.99 -10.66 -12.92
N TYR A 236 9.19 -9.56 -12.19
CA TYR A 236 8.39 -8.35 -12.36
C TYR A 236 8.54 -7.82 -13.78
N LEU A 237 7.43 -7.39 -14.37
CA LEU A 237 7.45 -6.78 -15.70
C LEU A 237 8.31 -5.51 -15.74
N SER A 238 8.34 -4.73 -14.64
CA SER A 238 9.25 -3.59 -14.49
C SER A 238 10.73 -4.02 -14.51
N SER A 239 11.10 -5.07 -13.76
CA SER A 239 12.48 -5.60 -13.74
C SER A 239 12.89 -6.18 -15.10
N LYS A 240 11.99 -6.89 -15.78
CA LYS A 240 12.21 -7.39 -17.15
C LYS A 240 12.42 -6.25 -18.14
N TYR A 241 11.60 -5.20 -18.05
CA TYR A 241 11.79 -3.97 -18.83
C TYR A 241 13.19 -3.38 -18.59
N ALA A 242 13.56 -3.20 -17.32
CA ALA A 242 14.86 -2.61 -16.97
C ALA A 242 16.04 -3.45 -17.49
N ASN A 243 15.98 -4.78 -17.36
CA ASN A 243 17.01 -5.66 -17.90
C ASN A 243 17.15 -5.54 -19.42
N ASN A 244 16.02 -5.54 -20.15
CA ASN A 244 16.03 -5.36 -21.60
C ASN A 244 16.56 -3.98 -22.01
N TYR A 245 16.19 -2.92 -21.28
CA TYR A 245 16.67 -1.57 -21.52
C TYR A 245 18.18 -1.45 -21.27
N ALA A 246 18.67 -2.01 -20.15
CA ALA A 246 20.09 -2.05 -19.81
C ALA A 246 20.92 -2.76 -20.87
N GLN A 247 20.47 -3.92 -21.35
CA GLN A 247 21.15 -4.68 -22.40
C GLN A 247 21.18 -3.93 -23.73
N SER A 248 20.04 -3.36 -24.13
CA SER A 248 19.91 -2.67 -25.43
C SER A 248 20.73 -1.38 -25.50
N ASN A 249 20.89 -0.69 -24.37
CA ASN A 249 21.59 0.59 -24.29
C ASN A 249 22.98 0.50 -23.65
N THR A 250 23.45 -0.70 -23.26
CA THR A 250 24.73 -0.93 -22.56
C THR A 250 24.84 -0.10 -21.27
N ILE A 251 23.77 -0.07 -20.48
CA ILE A 251 23.68 0.66 -19.21
C ILE A 251 23.79 -0.31 -18.04
N LYS A 252 24.47 0.09 -16.97
CA LYS A 252 24.54 -0.68 -15.72
C LYS A 252 23.17 -0.70 -15.03
N LEU A 253 22.67 -1.90 -14.75
CA LEU A 253 21.47 -2.13 -13.96
C LEU A 253 21.83 -2.37 -12.48
N THR A 254 21.19 -1.62 -11.58
CA THR A 254 21.29 -1.82 -10.14
C THR A 254 20.02 -2.47 -9.60
N GLU A 255 20.14 -3.67 -9.07
CA GLU A 255 19.05 -4.34 -8.35
C GLU A 255 18.98 -3.82 -6.91
N VAL A 256 17.79 -3.41 -6.48
CA VAL A 256 17.53 -2.87 -5.15
C VAL A 256 16.46 -3.71 -4.47
N GLN A 257 16.75 -4.14 -3.23
CA GLN A 257 15.81 -4.95 -2.47
C GLN A 257 14.58 -4.13 -2.09
N HIS A 258 13.39 -4.72 -2.24
CA HIS A 258 12.09 -4.07 -2.08
C HIS A 258 11.90 -3.30 -0.75
N HIS A 259 12.23 -3.92 0.38
CA HIS A 259 12.06 -3.32 1.70
C HIS A 259 13.13 -2.27 2.00
N HIS A 260 14.33 -2.42 1.43
CA HIS A 260 15.36 -1.38 1.45
C HIS A 260 14.91 -0.14 0.67
N ALA A 261 14.28 -0.32 -0.49
CA ALA A 261 13.71 0.78 -1.26
C ALA A 261 12.62 1.52 -0.48
N HIS A 262 11.72 0.82 0.22
CA HIS A 262 10.74 1.45 1.12
C HIS A 262 11.39 2.41 2.12
N ILE A 263 12.47 1.98 2.78
CA ILE A 263 13.18 2.81 3.77
C ILE A 263 13.87 3.99 3.08
N ALA A 264 14.60 3.73 1.99
CA ALA A 264 15.33 4.75 1.25
C ALA A 264 14.40 5.84 0.70
N ALA A 265 13.21 5.48 0.24
CA ALA A 265 12.21 6.42 -0.25
C ALA A 265 11.78 7.40 0.86
N CYS A 266 11.53 6.89 2.07
CA CYS A 266 11.21 7.72 3.23
C CYS A 266 12.38 8.65 3.60
N LEU A 267 13.61 8.13 3.64
CA LEU A 267 14.77 8.96 3.98
C LEU A 267 14.96 10.10 2.98
N PHE A 268 14.74 9.80 1.69
CA PHE A 268 14.86 10.78 0.61
C PHE A 268 13.80 11.87 0.73
N GLU A 269 12.53 11.48 0.93
CA GLU A 269 11.44 12.43 1.14
C GLU A 269 11.69 13.36 2.33
N GLN A 270 12.27 12.82 3.40
CA GLN A 270 12.60 13.58 4.62
C GLN A 270 13.89 14.42 4.49
N GLY A 271 14.47 14.53 3.29
CA GLY A 271 15.61 15.37 3.01
C GLY A 271 16.91 14.91 3.66
N ARG A 272 17.04 13.63 4.02
CA ARG A 272 18.26 13.12 4.67
C ARG A 272 19.40 13.00 3.66
N ALA A 273 20.55 13.58 4.01
CA ALA A 273 21.78 13.56 3.22
C ALA A 273 22.23 12.13 2.87
N ILE A 274 22.90 11.97 1.73
CA ILE A 274 23.27 10.66 1.16
C ILE A 274 24.18 9.81 2.07
N ASP A 275 24.93 10.44 2.97
CA ASP A 275 25.85 9.83 3.92
C ASP A 275 25.28 9.76 5.35
N SER A 276 23.99 10.00 5.51
CA SER A 276 23.29 9.93 6.79
C SER A 276 23.45 8.57 7.48
N ASP A 277 23.56 8.61 8.81
CA ASP A 277 23.63 7.42 9.65
C ASP A 277 22.43 6.47 9.44
N LYS A 278 22.70 5.19 9.72
CA LYS A 278 21.70 4.12 9.67
C LYS A 278 20.51 4.42 10.58
N VAL A 279 19.34 4.04 10.10
CA VAL A 279 18.07 4.10 10.82
C VAL A 279 17.56 2.68 11.06
N LEU A 280 16.62 2.53 11.99
CA LEU A 280 15.82 1.32 12.08
C LEU A 280 14.57 1.46 11.19
N GLY A 281 14.54 0.79 10.05
CA GLY A 281 13.33 0.67 9.24
C GLY A 281 12.46 -0.48 9.70
N VAL A 282 11.18 -0.22 9.97
CA VAL A 282 10.14 -1.22 10.17
C VAL A 282 9.29 -1.24 8.92
N VAL A 283 9.41 -2.32 8.15
CA VAL A 283 8.73 -2.45 6.85
C VAL A 283 7.75 -3.61 6.89
N TRP A 284 6.47 -3.26 7.02
CA TRP A 284 5.38 -4.23 7.10
C TRP A 284 4.50 -4.11 5.86
N ASP A 285 4.46 -5.17 5.07
CA ASP A 285 3.88 -5.14 3.73
C ASP A 285 3.15 -6.44 3.37
N GLY A 286 2.56 -6.46 2.17
CA GLY A 286 1.95 -7.62 1.56
C GLY A 286 2.97 -8.68 1.20
N MET A 287 3.84 -8.44 0.23
CA MET A 287 4.95 -9.35 -0.14
C MET A 287 6.02 -8.56 -0.89
N GLY A 288 7.30 -8.86 -0.62
CA GLY A 288 8.41 -8.44 -1.46
C GLY A 288 9.54 -9.47 -1.42
N LEU A 289 10.29 -9.63 -2.51
CA LEU A 289 11.37 -10.62 -2.55
C LEU A 289 12.49 -10.21 -1.58
N GLY A 290 12.82 -11.12 -0.67
CA GLY A 290 13.90 -11.00 0.28
C GLY A 290 15.26 -11.30 -0.35
N ALA A 291 16.33 -10.78 0.25
CA ALA A 291 17.70 -11.08 -0.18
C ALA A 291 18.10 -12.56 0.03
N ASP A 292 17.33 -13.29 0.83
CA ASP A 292 17.47 -14.74 1.08
C ASP A 292 16.53 -15.60 0.20
N ASN A 293 15.95 -15.01 -0.86
CA ASN A 293 14.94 -15.63 -1.73
C ASN A 293 13.62 -16.04 -1.03
N SER A 294 13.41 -15.65 0.23
CA SER A 294 12.12 -15.79 0.90
C SER A 294 11.22 -14.57 0.63
N LEU A 295 9.92 -14.67 0.89
CA LEU A 295 8.99 -13.57 0.69
C LEU A 295 8.83 -12.75 1.97
N TRP A 296 9.39 -11.56 1.98
CA TRP A 296 9.36 -10.65 3.13
C TRP A 296 8.06 -9.86 3.19
N GLY A 297 7.79 -9.30 4.37
CA GLY A 297 6.67 -8.38 4.60
C GLY A 297 6.43 -8.06 6.09
N GLY A 298 7.39 -8.39 6.96
CA GLY A 298 7.30 -8.19 8.40
C GLY A 298 8.67 -7.93 9.02
N GLU A 299 9.45 -7.06 8.38
CA GLU A 299 10.89 -6.95 8.62
C GLU A 299 11.26 -5.72 9.47
N PHE A 300 12.33 -5.86 10.24
CA PHE A 300 13.05 -4.77 10.90
C PHE A 300 14.48 -4.76 10.36
N LEU A 301 14.85 -3.66 9.71
CA LEU A 301 16.12 -3.51 9.01
C LEU A 301 16.90 -2.33 9.58
N LEU A 302 18.16 -2.52 9.95
CA LEU A 302 19.09 -1.40 10.13
C LEU A 302 19.65 -1.00 8.78
N ALA A 303 19.26 0.16 8.27
CA ALA A 303 19.54 0.54 6.89
C ALA A 303 19.99 2.00 6.75
N ASP A 304 20.84 2.24 5.77
CA ASP A 304 21.16 3.54 5.18
C ASP A 304 20.84 3.48 3.67
N TYR A 305 21.27 4.44 2.87
CA TYR A 305 21.06 4.37 1.41
C TYR A 305 21.91 3.30 0.70
N LEU A 306 22.98 2.80 1.32
CA LEU A 306 23.93 1.90 0.67
C LEU A 306 23.54 0.43 0.86
N GLY A 307 23.05 0.10 2.05
CA GLY A 307 22.64 -1.26 2.38
C GLY A 307 21.88 -1.36 3.70
N PHE A 308 21.60 -2.60 4.07
CA PHE A 308 20.79 -2.91 5.25
C PHE A 308 21.27 -4.20 5.94
N ASN A 309 20.89 -4.35 7.20
CA ASN A 309 21.02 -5.59 7.96
C ASN A 309 19.65 -5.95 8.57
N ARG A 310 19.17 -7.18 8.37
CA ARG A 310 17.91 -7.65 8.98
C ARG A 310 18.16 -7.99 10.45
N VAL A 311 17.53 -7.24 11.35
CA VAL A 311 17.72 -7.38 12.81
C VAL A 311 16.53 -8.01 13.53
N ALA A 312 15.34 -7.95 12.95
CA ALA A 312 14.21 -8.74 13.37
C ALA A 312 13.26 -9.04 12.20
N GLN A 313 12.45 -10.08 12.34
CA GLN A 313 11.37 -10.40 11.40
C GLN A 313 10.22 -11.14 12.10
N PHE A 314 9.05 -11.17 11.47
CA PHE A 314 8.04 -12.16 11.80
C PHE A 314 8.48 -13.56 11.38
N GLU A 315 7.98 -14.56 12.10
CA GLU A 315 8.25 -15.94 11.77
C GLU A 315 7.77 -16.34 10.36
N GLN A 316 8.56 -17.19 9.70
CA GLN A 316 8.27 -17.67 8.35
C GLN A 316 7.12 -18.69 8.36
N THR A 317 6.10 -18.47 7.54
CA THR A 317 4.90 -19.32 7.43
C THR A 317 4.68 -19.73 5.97
N ALA A 318 4.27 -20.97 5.74
CA ALA A 318 4.11 -21.51 4.39
C ALA A 318 3.03 -20.75 3.59
N LEU A 319 3.37 -20.31 2.39
CA LEU A 319 2.46 -19.62 1.46
C LEU A 319 1.70 -20.66 0.62
N LEU A 320 0.63 -21.22 1.20
CA LEU A 320 -0.07 -22.35 0.61
C LEU A 320 -0.86 -21.99 -0.66
N GLY A 321 -0.35 -22.42 -1.81
CA GLY A 321 -0.96 -22.18 -3.12
C GLY A 321 -0.49 -20.91 -3.84
N GLY A 322 0.67 -20.37 -3.44
CA GLY A 322 1.32 -19.24 -4.13
C GLY A 322 0.40 -18.01 -4.17
N ASP A 323 0.21 -17.43 -5.36
CA ASP A 323 -0.63 -16.23 -5.55
C ASP A 323 -2.05 -16.37 -4.99
N LYS A 324 -2.63 -17.58 -4.97
CA LYS A 324 -3.96 -17.79 -4.38
C LYS A 324 -3.99 -17.49 -2.88
N ALA A 325 -2.88 -17.62 -2.16
CA ALA A 325 -2.83 -17.25 -0.76
C ALA A 325 -2.99 -15.74 -0.54
N THR A 326 -2.77 -14.92 -1.56
CA THR A 326 -3.05 -13.47 -1.49
C THR A 326 -4.51 -13.14 -1.73
N SER A 327 -5.25 -13.98 -2.47
CA SER A 327 -6.66 -13.76 -2.78
C SER A 327 -7.63 -14.57 -1.91
N GLU A 328 -7.17 -15.64 -1.27
CA GLU A 328 -7.97 -16.56 -0.45
C GLU A 328 -7.42 -16.61 1.00
N PRO A 329 -7.85 -15.68 1.89
CA PRO A 329 -7.27 -15.50 3.23
C PRO A 329 -7.21 -16.76 4.11
N TRP A 330 -8.17 -17.67 3.92
CA TRP A 330 -8.27 -18.94 4.66
C TRP A 330 -7.03 -19.83 4.51
N ARG A 331 -6.28 -19.71 3.40
CA ARG A 331 -5.04 -20.48 3.17
C ARG A 331 -3.96 -20.11 4.17
N MET A 332 -3.82 -18.81 4.46
CA MET A 332 -2.85 -18.32 5.44
C MET A 332 -3.27 -18.69 6.85
N ALA A 333 -4.55 -18.55 7.19
CA ALA A 333 -5.08 -19.02 8.48
C ALA A 333 -4.77 -20.50 8.70
N TYR A 334 -5.03 -21.35 7.70
CA TYR A 334 -4.73 -22.77 7.78
C TYR A 334 -3.24 -23.05 7.98
N ALA A 335 -2.35 -22.33 7.27
CA ALA A 335 -0.90 -22.46 7.44
C ALA A 335 -0.45 -22.14 8.87
N TYR A 336 -0.97 -21.05 9.47
CA TYR A 336 -0.69 -20.71 10.87
C TYR A 336 -1.21 -21.76 11.84
N PHE A 337 -2.43 -22.26 11.63
CA PHE A 337 -3.02 -23.30 12.48
C PHE A 337 -2.20 -24.58 12.45
N LYS A 338 -1.76 -25.02 11.27
CA LYS A 338 -0.89 -26.20 11.14
C LYS A 338 0.46 -25.99 11.81
N LYS A 339 1.06 -24.80 11.63
CA LYS A 339 2.36 -24.46 12.22
C LYS A 339 2.34 -24.49 13.75
N HIS A 340 1.30 -23.92 14.35
CA HIS A 340 1.13 -23.81 15.81
C HIS A 340 0.32 -24.96 16.42
N ARG A 341 0.01 -26.00 15.62
CA ARG A 341 -0.74 -27.20 16.06
C ARG A 341 -2.09 -26.88 16.69
N LEU A 342 -2.79 -25.89 16.14
CA LEU A 342 -4.11 -25.45 16.59
C LEU A 342 -5.23 -26.33 16.00
N PRO A 343 -6.40 -26.42 16.64
CA PRO A 343 -7.53 -27.21 16.13
C PRO A 343 -8.03 -26.69 14.77
N THR A 344 -8.08 -27.55 13.75
CA THR A 344 -8.50 -27.17 12.39
C THR A 344 -9.92 -27.58 12.02
N ASP A 345 -10.47 -28.60 12.67
CA ASP A 345 -11.68 -29.29 12.20
C ASP A 345 -12.92 -28.38 12.16
N GLU A 346 -13.03 -27.42 13.07
CA GLU A 346 -14.16 -26.48 13.13
C GLU A 346 -14.01 -25.29 12.18
N TRP A 347 -12.79 -24.95 11.77
CA TRP A 347 -12.47 -23.70 11.09
C TRP A 347 -12.38 -23.82 9.57
N PHE A 348 -12.16 -25.04 9.05
CA PHE A 348 -11.85 -25.28 7.64
C PHE A 348 -12.72 -26.37 6.99
N VAL A 349 -13.93 -26.61 7.52
CA VAL A 349 -14.84 -27.70 7.10
C VAL A 349 -15.06 -27.74 5.58
N ASP A 350 -15.35 -26.58 4.97
CA ASP A 350 -15.68 -26.48 3.54
C ASP A 350 -14.45 -26.18 2.65
N LYS A 351 -13.24 -26.38 3.18
CA LYS A 351 -11.99 -26.01 2.49
C LYS A 351 -11.22 -27.23 2.00
N PRO A 352 -10.55 -27.15 0.84
CA PRO A 352 -9.79 -28.27 0.28
C PRO A 352 -8.43 -28.46 0.99
N VAL A 353 -8.44 -28.68 2.30
CA VAL A 353 -7.24 -28.70 3.16
C VAL A 353 -6.44 -29.99 3.07
N LYS A 354 -7.05 -31.11 2.68
CA LYS A 354 -6.37 -32.42 2.57
C LYS A 354 -5.15 -32.39 1.65
N ALA A 355 -5.22 -31.61 0.57
CA ALA A 355 -4.10 -31.44 -0.35
C ALA A 355 -2.94 -30.65 0.30
N PHE A 356 -3.23 -29.76 1.24
CA PHE A 356 -2.21 -29.00 1.97
C PHE A 356 -1.61 -29.79 3.12
N ASP A 357 -2.36 -30.66 3.79
CA ASP A 357 -1.78 -31.64 4.73
C ASP A 357 -0.69 -32.46 4.03
N ALA A 358 -1.03 -33.07 2.89
CA ALA A 358 -0.08 -33.85 2.11
C ALA A 358 1.12 -33.02 1.61
N LEU A 359 0.91 -31.75 1.28
CA LEU A 359 1.97 -30.85 0.84
C LEU A 359 2.92 -30.48 2.00
N LEU A 360 2.37 -30.14 3.16
CA LEU A 360 3.13 -29.78 4.36
C LEU A 360 3.93 -30.96 4.92
N ASP A 361 3.40 -32.18 4.78
CA ASP A 361 4.06 -33.42 5.20
C ASP A 361 5.08 -33.95 4.15
N SER A 362 5.12 -33.33 2.96
CA SER A 362 6.02 -33.74 1.88
C SER A 362 7.40 -33.06 1.97
N ASN A 363 8.39 -33.63 1.29
CA ASN A 363 9.71 -33.01 1.10
C ASN A 363 9.74 -32.01 -0.09
N MET A 364 8.58 -31.59 -0.62
CA MET A 364 8.56 -30.64 -1.73
C MET A 364 8.95 -29.23 -1.26
N PRO A 365 9.68 -28.45 -2.08
CA PRO A 365 10.03 -27.08 -1.73
C PRO A 365 8.77 -26.23 -1.58
N LEU A 366 8.67 -25.55 -0.44
CA LEU A 366 7.59 -24.62 -0.11
C LEU A 366 8.11 -23.20 -0.14
N ASN A 367 7.28 -22.29 -0.64
CA ASN A 367 7.50 -20.86 -0.47
C ASN A 367 7.06 -20.47 0.94
N TYR A 368 7.89 -19.68 1.62
CA TYR A 368 7.61 -19.16 2.94
C TYR A 368 7.54 -17.64 2.90
N THR A 369 6.73 -17.09 3.81
CA THR A 369 6.63 -15.65 4.00
C THR A 369 6.61 -15.24 5.46
N SER A 370 7.21 -14.09 5.75
CA SER A 370 7.13 -13.35 7.02
C SER A 370 6.12 -12.19 6.97
N SER A 371 5.24 -12.18 5.97
CA SER A 371 4.34 -11.05 5.71
C SER A 371 3.35 -10.77 6.83
N VAL A 372 3.36 -9.53 7.33
CA VAL A 372 2.33 -9.01 8.23
C VAL A 372 1.01 -8.84 7.48
N GLY A 373 1.02 -8.47 6.20
CA GLY A 373 -0.20 -8.44 5.39
C GLY A 373 -0.91 -9.80 5.33
N ARG A 374 -0.17 -10.90 5.22
CA ARG A 374 -0.72 -12.26 5.26
C ARG A 374 -1.19 -12.68 6.65
N LEU A 375 -0.57 -12.16 7.71
CA LEU A 375 -1.07 -12.32 9.07
C LEU A 375 -2.43 -11.62 9.25
N PHE A 376 -2.60 -10.41 8.71
CA PHE A 376 -3.89 -9.71 8.68
C PHE A 376 -4.96 -10.54 7.95
N ASP A 377 -4.63 -11.10 6.78
CA ASP A 377 -5.56 -11.94 6.02
C ASP A 377 -5.99 -13.18 6.85
N ALA A 378 -5.04 -13.83 7.52
CA ALA A 378 -5.32 -14.98 8.38
C ALA A 378 -6.25 -14.63 9.55
N VAL A 379 -5.97 -13.54 10.27
CA VAL A 379 -6.80 -13.09 11.41
C VAL A 379 -8.19 -12.67 10.91
N ALA A 380 -8.26 -11.97 9.79
CA ALA A 380 -9.53 -11.57 9.18
C ALA A 380 -10.42 -12.80 8.89
N TYR A 381 -9.85 -13.85 8.30
CA TYR A 381 -10.58 -15.10 8.06
C TYR A 381 -11.16 -15.70 9.34
N VAL A 382 -10.35 -15.80 10.40
CA VAL A 382 -10.75 -16.37 11.70
C VAL A 382 -11.87 -15.55 12.35
N LEU A 383 -11.90 -14.24 12.13
CA LEU A 383 -13.00 -13.38 12.59
C LEU A 383 -14.21 -13.36 11.63
N GLY A 384 -14.24 -14.23 10.61
CA GLY A 384 -15.35 -14.39 9.69
C GLY A 384 -15.40 -13.33 8.57
N ILE A 385 -14.26 -12.73 8.25
CA ILE A 385 -14.12 -11.73 7.19
C ILE A 385 -13.53 -12.39 5.94
N CYS A 386 -14.11 -12.12 4.78
CA CYS A 386 -13.64 -12.63 3.49
C CYS A 386 -13.45 -14.17 3.45
N ASN A 387 -14.44 -14.92 3.96
CA ASN A 387 -14.35 -16.39 4.13
C ASN A 387 -13.90 -17.18 2.90
N GLN A 388 -14.20 -16.73 1.68
CA GLN A 388 -13.85 -17.43 0.45
C GLN A 388 -12.65 -16.78 -0.25
N GLN A 389 -12.83 -15.54 -0.70
CA GLN A 389 -11.82 -14.78 -1.41
C GLN A 389 -12.06 -13.28 -1.24
N ILE A 390 -11.00 -12.49 -1.36
CA ILE A 390 -11.08 -11.04 -1.56
C ILE A 390 -11.41 -10.73 -3.03
N SER A 391 -11.90 -9.51 -3.26
CA SER A 391 -12.26 -8.99 -4.58
C SER A 391 -11.43 -7.78 -5.02
N TYR A 392 -10.59 -7.27 -4.12
CA TYR A 392 -9.58 -6.26 -4.40
C TYR A 392 -8.46 -6.36 -3.36
N GLU A 393 -7.30 -5.83 -3.70
CA GLU A 393 -6.10 -5.85 -2.86
C GLU A 393 -6.37 -5.31 -1.44
N ALA A 394 -5.88 -6.03 -0.43
CA ALA A 394 -6.00 -5.71 0.99
C ALA A 394 -7.42 -5.65 1.56
N GLN A 395 -8.46 -6.12 0.84
CA GLN A 395 -9.85 -6.07 1.32
C GLN A 395 -10.02 -6.65 2.73
N ALA A 396 -9.44 -7.82 3.01
CA ALA A 396 -9.58 -8.48 4.31
C ALA A 396 -8.95 -7.66 5.45
N ALA A 397 -7.76 -7.10 5.23
CA ALA A 397 -7.09 -6.22 6.18
C ALA A 397 -7.89 -4.91 6.43
N ILE A 398 -8.46 -4.33 5.37
CA ILE A 398 -9.29 -3.11 5.48
C ILE A 398 -10.61 -3.41 6.23
N GLU A 399 -11.29 -4.52 5.91
CA GLU A 399 -12.51 -4.92 6.64
C GLU A 399 -12.21 -5.26 8.11
N LEU A 400 -11.04 -5.84 8.41
CA LEU A 400 -10.58 -6.09 9.78
C LEU A 400 -10.32 -4.79 10.54
N GLU A 401 -9.76 -3.76 9.89
CA GLU A 401 -9.62 -2.42 10.48
C GLU A 401 -11.00 -1.79 10.78
N ASN A 402 -11.96 -1.90 9.85
CA ASN A 402 -13.30 -1.36 10.07
C ASN A 402 -14.00 -2.05 11.24
N LEU A 403 -13.85 -3.38 11.36
CA LEU A 403 -14.35 -4.16 12.48
C LEU A 403 -13.69 -3.74 13.80
N ALA A 404 -12.36 -3.54 13.83
CA ALA A 404 -11.65 -3.07 15.02
C ALA A 404 -12.16 -1.70 15.51
N ASN A 405 -12.56 -0.82 14.58
CA ASN A 405 -13.14 0.48 14.90
C ASN A 405 -14.58 0.39 15.50
N ASP A 406 -15.21 -0.80 15.55
CA ASP A 406 -16.51 -1.00 16.24
C ASP A 406 -16.32 -1.32 17.73
N CYS A 407 -15.07 -1.43 18.21
CA CYS A 407 -14.77 -1.67 19.62
C CYS A 407 -15.31 -0.53 20.50
N LEU A 408 -16.19 -0.87 21.44
CA LEU A 408 -16.86 0.12 22.31
C LEU A 408 -16.00 0.57 23.49
N GLN A 409 -15.07 -0.28 23.95
CA GLN A 409 -14.28 -0.04 25.17
C GLN A 409 -12.77 -0.22 24.92
N PRO A 410 -12.17 0.56 23.99
CA PRO A 410 -10.77 0.42 23.60
C PRO A 410 -9.78 0.52 24.77
N ASP A 411 -10.09 1.36 25.77
CA ASP A 411 -9.22 1.60 26.95
C ASP A 411 -9.23 0.46 27.97
N GLN A 412 -10.21 -0.45 27.91
CA GLN A 412 -10.32 -1.58 28.84
C GLN A 412 -9.56 -2.82 28.36
N HIS A 413 -9.18 -2.85 27.09
CA HIS A 413 -8.57 -4.01 26.47
C HIS A 413 -7.05 -4.05 26.66
N ARG A 414 -6.53 -5.27 26.80
CA ARG A 414 -5.09 -5.55 26.85
C ARG A 414 -4.65 -6.16 25.53
N ALA A 415 -3.43 -5.81 25.11
CA ALA A 415 -2.79 -6.41 23.96
C ALA A 415 -2.47 -7.89 24.24
N TYR A 416 -2.48 -8.69 23.18
CA TYR A 416 -1.87 -10.00 23.14
C TYR A 416 -0.35 -9.90 23.14
N ASP A 417 0.29 -10.95 23.64
CA ASP A 417 1.73 -11.05 23.72
C ASP A 417 2.32 -11.68 22.46
N PHE A 418 3.52 -11.22 22.13
CA PHE A 418 4.40 -11.85 21.15
C PHE A 418 5.71 -12.26 21.83
N GLU A 419 6.25 -13.39 21.39
CA GLU A 419 7.55 -13.87 21.83
C GLU A 419 8.63 -13.49 20.82
N LEU A 420 9.73 -12.92 21.32
CA LEU A 420 10.90 -12.56 20.52
C LEU A 420 12.02 -13.53 20.87
N GLY A 421 12.36 -14.41 19.94
CA GLY A 421 13.49 -15.34 20.06
C GLY A 421 14.66 -14.91 19.20
N LEU A 422 15.88 -14.93 19.74
CA LEU A 422 17.08 -14.67 18.94
C LEU A 422 17.48 -15.95 18.19
N VAL A 423 17.51 -15.90 16.86
CA VAL A 423 17.87 -17.03 15.99
C VAL A 423 18.91 -16.55 14.99
N SER A 424 20.08 -17.18 14.97
CA SER A 424 21.16 -16.87 14.01
C SER A 424 21.57 -15.39 13.95
N GLY A 425 21.46 -14.67 15.06
CA GLY A 425 21.89 -13.27 15.18
C GLY A 425 20.82 -12.21 14.84
N HIS A 426 19.57 -12.60 14.57
CA HIS A 426 18.44 -11.68 14.45
C HIS A 426 17.20 -12.20 15.18
N TYR A 427 16.29 -11.29 15.56
CA TYR A 427 15.08 -11.67 16.31
C TYR A 427 13.98 -12.23 15.41
N ILE A 428 13.32 -13.28 15.88
CA ILE A 428 12.12 -13.87 15.29
C ILE A 428 10.94 -13.58 16.21
N ILE A 429 9.92 -12.94 15.66
CA ILE A 429 8.65 -12.67 16.33
C ILE A 429 7.72 -13.86 16.07
N SER A 430 7.48 -14.66 17.11
CA SER A 430 6.53 -15.78 17.06
C SER A 430 5.10 -15.28 17.28
N THR A 431 4.16 -15.81 16.47
CA THR A 431 2.73 -15.53 16.57
C THR A 431 1.96 -16.59 17.36
N ASP A 432 2.64 -17.58 17.94
CA ASP A 432 2.01 -18.67 18.71
C ASP A 432 1.08 -18.15 19.82
N LYS A 433 1.60 -17.30 20.72
CA LYS A 433 0.83 -16.70 21.82
C LYS A 433 -0.32 -15.82 21.33
N LEU A 434 -0.15 -15.15 20.19
CA LEU A 434 -1.21 -14.36 19.57
C LEU A 434 -2.38 -15.28 19.18
N TRP A 435 -2.10 -16.37 18.48
CA TRP A 435 -3.15 -17.28 17.99
C TRP A 435 -3.88 -18.00 19.12
N VAL A 436 -3.15 -18.50 20.12
CA VAL A 436 -3.77 -19.13 21.30
C VAL A 436 -4.73 -18.15 21.98
N ALA A 437 -4.30 -16.90 22.21
CA ALA A 437 -5.14 -15.91 22.88
C ALA A 437 -6.36 -15.47 22.04
N ILE A 438 -6.22 -15.35 20.71
CA ILE A 438 -7.36 -15.07 19.81
C ILE A 438 -8.40 -16.18 19.91
N LEU A 439 -7.97 -17.45 19.90
CA LEU A 439 -8.89 -18.59 19.99
C LEU A 439 -9.55 -18.69 21.37
N GLU A 440 -8.82 -18.40 22.45
CA GLU A 440 -9.37 -18.33 23.81
C GLU A 440 -10.46 -17.25 23.94
N ASP A 441 -10.25 -16.07 23.35
CA ASP A 441 -11.24 -15.01 23.33
C ASP A 441 -12.48 -15.39 22.52
N LEU A 442 -12.31 -16.04 21.37
CA LEU A 442 -13.43 -16.55 20.55
C LEU A 442 -14.24 -17.61 21.31
N ASN A 443 -13.56 -18.54 21.99
CA ASN A 443 -14.21 -19.55 22.82
C ASN A 443 -14.92 -18.95 24.03
N SER A 444 -14.43 -17.82 24.53
CA SER A 444 -15.05 -17.04 25.60
C SER A 444 -16.18 -16.13 25.11
N ASN A 445 -16.51 -16.16 23.82
CA ASN A 445 -17.50 -15.31 23.16
C ASN A 445 -17.23 -13.81 23.32
N LEU A 446 -15.95 -13.40 23.34
CA LEU A 446 -15.58 -11.99 23.24
C LEU A 446 -16.02 -11.45 21.88
N ASP A 447 -16.49 -10.21 21.85
CA ASP A 447 -16.94 -9.59 20.61
C ASP A 447 -15.79 -9.52 19.58
N ARG A 448 -16.10 -9.77 18.31
CA ARG A 448 -15.08 -9.82 17.26
C ARG A 448 -14.46 -8.45 16.98
N ALA A 449 -15.19 -7.36 17.21
CA ALA A 449 -14.64 -6.01 17.16
C ALA A 449 -13.58 -5.79 18.23
N ASP A 450 -13.81 -6.30 19.45
CA ASP A 450 -12.84 -6.24 20.54
C ASP A 450 -11.58 -7.06 20.21
N ILE A 451 -11.74 -8.27 19.66
CA ILE A 451 -10.59 -9.11 19.24
C ILE A 451 -9.80 -8.43 18.11
N ALA A 452 -10.49 -7.86 17.11
CA ALA A 452 -9.86 -7.12 16.03
C ALA A 452 -9.09 -5.91 16.57
N TYR A 453 -9.65 -5.15 17.52
CA TYR A 453 -8.97 -4.04 18.17
C TYR A 453 -7.75 -4.50 18.97
N LYS A 454 -7.88 -5.57 19.78
CA LYS A 454 -6.77 -6.17 20.53
C LYS A 454 -5.64 -6.57 19.58
N PHE A 455 -5.93 -7.18 18.43
CA PHE A 455 -4.93 -7.51 17.42
C PHE A 455 -4.14 -6.28 16.94
N HIS A 456 -4.81 -5.19 16.54
CA HIS A 456 -4.15 -3.95 16.11
C HIS A 456 -3.30 -3.32 17.22
N LEU A 457 -3.84 -3.25 18.45
CA LEU A 457 -3.12 -2.76 19.63
C LEU A 457 -1.87 -3.60 19.92
N SER A 458 -1.96 -4.91 19.71
CA SER A 458 -0.84 -5.84 19.94
C SER A 458 0.29 -5.60 18.97
N LEU A 459 -0.01 -5.33 17.69
CA LEU A 459 1.00 -4.98 16.70
C LEU A 459 1.70 -3.66 17.03
N GLY A 460 0.95 -2.61 17.41
CA GLY A 460 1.54 -1.33 17.82
C GLY A 460 2.47 -1.47 19.04
N LYS A 461 2.05 -2.22 20.06
CA LYS A 461 2.89 -2.49 21.25
C LYS A 461 4.08 -3.38 20.95
N LEU A 462 3.91 -4.40 20.12
CA LEU A 462 5.00 -5.24 19.63
C LEU A 462 6.06 -4.39 18.96
N LEU A 463 5.67 -3.50 18.05
CA LEU A 463 6.59 -2.65 17.32
C LEU A 463 7.44 -1.80 18.28
N VAL A 464 6.80 -1.11 19.22
CA VAL A 464 7.53 -0.30 20.23
C VAL A 464 8.42 -1.18 21.11
N LYS A 465 7.95 -2.35 21.55
CA LYS A 465 8.75 -3.30 22.34
C LYS A 465 9.99 -3.76 21.56
N SER A 466 9.84 -4.10 20.28
CA SER A 466 10.93 -4.51 19.39
C SER A 466 11.94 -3.39 19.19
N VAL A 467 11.48 -2.16 18.94
CA VAL A 467 12.36 -1.00 18.77
C VAL A 467 13.17 -0.73 20.04
N LEU A 468 12.53 -0.69 21.21
CA LEU A 468 13.22 -0.48 22.48
C LEU A 468 14.23 -1.59 22.78
N LYS A 469 13.90 -2.84 22.42
CA LYS A 469 14.80 -3.98 22.56
C LYS A 469 16.01 -3.86 21.63
N LEU A 470 15.79 -3.54 20.36
CA LEU A 470 16.86 -3.37 19.35
C LEU A 470 17.76 -2.17 19.66
N ARG A 471 17.23 -1.10 20.26
CA ARG A 471 18.00 0.08 20.69
C ARG A 471 19.04 -0.24 21.76
N GLN A 472 18.86 -1.33 22.52
CA GLN A 472 19.85 -1.78 23.51
C GLN A 472 21.08 -2.41 22.84
N GLU A 473 20.95 -2.87 21.59
CA GLU A 473 21.94 -3.69 20.89
C GLU A 473 22.55 -2.95 19.69
N HIS A 474 21.86 -1.91 19.22
CA HIS A 474 22.23 -1.15 18.03
C HIS A 474 22.07 0.35 18.28
N SER A 475 22.96 1.15 17.68
CA SER A 475 22.89 2.60 17.73
C SER A 475 22.01 3.12 16.60
N PHE A 476 20.87 3.71 16.97
CA PHE A 476 20.00 4.49 16.11
C PHE A 476 19.10 5.37 17.00
N ASP A 477 18.74 6.54 16.51
CA ASP A 477 17.76 7.44 17.14
C ASP A 477 16.57 7.75 16.22
N ILE A 478 16.57 7.16 15.02
CA ILE A 478 15.54 7.35 14.00
C ILE A 478 14.93 5.99 13.65
N VAL A 479 13.61 5.95 13.61
CA VAL A 479 12.82 4.81 13.14
C VAL A 479 12.00 5.24 11.93
N VAL A 480 12.06 4.46 10.85
CA VAL A 480 11.23 4.66 9.66
C VAL A 480 10.09 3.63 9.67
N LEU A 481 8.84 4.05 9.46
CA LEU A 481 7.73 3.14 9.17
C LEU A 481 7.36 3.22 7.69
N SER A 482 7.33 2.07 7.01
CA SER A 482 6.90 1.98 5.61
C SER A 482 6.33 0.59 5.30
N GLY A 483 5.80 0.42 4.09
CA GLY A 483 5.11 -0.78 3.65
C GLY A 483 3.58 -0.64 3.73
N GLY A 484 2.90 -1.40 2.87
CA GLY A 484 1.46 -1.26 2.62
C GLY A 484 0.57 -1.45 3.86
N VAL A 485 1.02 -2.17 4.89
CA VAL A 485 0.25 -2.41 6.13
C VAL A 485 0.03 -1.11 6.91
N PHE A 486 0.96 -0.16 6.86
CA PHE A 486 0.80 1.13 7.56
C PHE A 486 -0.20 2.09 6.89
N ASN A 487 -0.83 1.70 5.78
CA ASN A 487 -2.03 2.39 5.29
C ASN A 487 -3.23 2.20 6.24
N ASN A 488 -3.19 1.21 7.15
CA ASN A 488 -4.15 1.00 8.21
C ASN A 488 -4.11 2.18 9.20
N LYS A 489 -5.19 2.95 9.27
CA LYS A 489 -5.32 4.17 10.08
C LYS A 489 -5.13 3.86 11.55
N LEU A 490 -5.87 2.86 12.03
CA LEU A 490 -5.91 2.49 13.44
C LEU A 490 -4.52 2.08 13.93
N LEU A 491 -3.84 1.21 13.17
CA LEU A 491 -2.48 0.78 13.50
C LEU A 491 -1.51 1.95 13.53
N LEU A 492 -1.57 2.85 12.53
CA LEU A 492 -0.67 3.99 12.46
C LEU A 492 -0.90 4.98 13.61
N GLU A 493 -2.14 5.28 13.96
CA GLU A 493 -2.50 6.17 15.09
C GLU A 493 -2.10 5.57 16.43
N LEU A 494 -2.36 4.27 16.64
CA LEU A 494 -1.92 3.56 17.85
C LEU A 494 -0.40 3.55 17.96
N THR A 495 0.30 3.31 16.85
CA THR A 495 1.77 3.27 16.81
C THR A 495 2.35 4.65 17.10
N GLN A 496 1.85 5.70 16.45
CA GLN A 496 2.26 7.08 16.71
C GLN A 496 2.09 7.45 18.17
N GLY A 497 0.88 7.24 18.74
CA GLY A 497 0.61 7.58 20.14
C GLY A 497 1.41 6.77 21.17
N LEU A 498 1.91 5.58 20.80
CA LEU A 498 2.84 4.80 21.61
C LEU A 498 4.29 5.32 21.46
N PHE A 499 4.70 5.72 20.25
CA PHE A 499 6.03 6.30 19.99
C PHE A 499 6.23 7.67 20.61
N ASP A 500 5.20 8.52 20.64
CA ASP A 500 5.25 9.86 21.25
C ASP A 500 5.64 9.82 22.73
N LYS A 501 5.54 8.65 23.38
CA LYS A 501 5.93 8.41 24.78
C LYS A 501 7.39 8.01 24.94
N ILE A 502 8.13 7.81 23.85
CA ILE A 502 9.52 7.38 23.87
C ILE A 502 10.43 8.59 23.70
N ASN A 503 11.25 8.84 24.72
CA ASN A 503 12.20 9.94 24.68
C ASN A 503 13.35 9.66 23.71
N ASN A 504 13.84 10.73 23.06
CA ASN A 504 15.00 10.71 22.18
C ASN A 504 14.88 9.70 21.03
N MET A 505 13.69 9.52 20.45
CA MET A 505 13.53 8.81 19.20
C MET A 505 12.67 9.63 18.24
N THR A 506 13.10 9.66 16.98
CA THR A 506 12.36 10.31 15.89
C THR A 506 11.69 9.24 15.05
N LEU A 507 10.37 9.35 14.89
CA LEU A 507 9.61 8.49 13.98
C LEU A 507 9.41 9.20 12.65
N LEU A 508 9.87 8.58 11.56
CA LEU A 508 9.68 9.07 10.20
C LEU A 508 8.66 8.18 9.49
N ILE A 509 7.66 8.83 8.88
CA ILE A 509 6.60 8.20 8.13
C ILE A 509 6.44 8.99 6.82
N PRO A 510 6.44 8.34 5.65
CA PRO A 510 6.18 8.99 4.37
C PRO A 510 4.87 9.79 4.33
N SER A 511 4.90 11.00 3.76
CA SER A 511 3.75 11.91 3.65
C SER A 511 3.38 12.15 2.18
N GLN A 512 4.35 12.61 1.39
CA GLN A 512 4.24 12.98 -0.03
C GLN A 512 4.42 11.81 -0.99
N ILE A 513 4.90 10.66 -0.52
CA ILE A 513 4.93 9.42 -1.29
C ILE A 513 4.09 8.34 -0.61
N PRO A 514 3.51 7.40 -1.38
CA PRO A 514 2.82 6.27 -0.79
C PRO A 514 3.71 5.42 0.11
N LEU A 515 3.15 4.98 1.24
CA LEU A 515 3.75 3.98 2.13
C LEU A 515 3.94 2.61 1.46
N GLY A 516 3.10 2.30 0.46
CA GLY A 516 3.20 1.07 -0.32
C GLY A 516 4.02 1.25 -1.61
N ASP A 517 3.88 0.29 -2.52
CA ASP A 517 4.69 0.14 -3.73
C ASP A 517 4.81 1.38 -4.63
N GLY A 518 3.85 2.30 -4.58
CA GLY A 518 3.89 3.55 -5.33
C GLY A 518 5.05 4.49 -4.95
N GLY A 519 5.75 4.24 -3.84
CA GLY A 519 6.97 4.95 -3.43
C GLY A 519 8.29 4.24 -3.77
N ILE A 520 8.25 2.98 -4.23
CA ILE A 520 9.44 2.12 -4.39
C ILE A 520 10.43 2.69 -5.40
N SER A 521 9.97 3.28 -6.49
CA SER A 521 10.84 3.84 -7.53
C SER A 521 11.75 4.96 -7.00
N LEU A 522 11.27 5.80 -6.09
CA LEU A 522 12.10 6.82 -5.44
C LEU A 522 13.20 6.17 -4.60
N GLY A 523 12.85 5.14 -3.83
CA GLY A 523 13.81 4.40 -3.01
C GLY A 523 14.89 3.70 -3.84
N GLN A 524 14.49 3.07 -4.96
CA GLN A 524 15.41 2.48 -5.93
C GLN A 524 16.38 3.53 -6.50
N ALA A 525 15.87 4.70 -6.87
CA ALA A 525 16.70 5.81 -7.36
C ALA A 525 17.70 6.28 -6.30
N ALA A 526 17.25 6.46 -5.06
CA ALA A 526 18.10 6.88 -3.96
C ALA A 526 19.23 5.87 -3.66
N VAL A 527 18.90 4.57 -3.60
CA VAL A 527 19.90 3.52 -3.35
C VAL A 527 20.91 3.43 -4.49
N CYS A 528 20.45 3.47 -5.75
CA CYS A 528 21.32 3.42 -6.90
C CYS A 528 22.27 4.64 -6.94
N ALA A 529 21.75 5.86 -6.76
CA ALA A 529 22.56 7.07 -6.70
C ALA A 529 23.62 7.03 -5.59
N ALA A 530 23.27 6.57 -4.38
CA ALA A 530 24.22 6.42 -3.28
C ALA A 530 25.32 5.40 -3.58
N ARG A 531 24.97 4.27 -4.20
CA ARG A 531 25.94 3.25 -4.60
C ARG A 531 26.86 3.72 -5.73
N GLU A 532 26.34 4.45 -6.72
CA GLU A 532 27.15 5.03 -7.78
C GLU A 532 28.12 6.10 -7.23
N LYS A 533 27.68 6.96 -6.30
CA LYS A 533 28.56 7.92 -5.65
C LYS A 533 29.72 7.25 -4.89
N LYS A 534 29.44 6.15 -4.19
CA LYS A 534 30.42 5.46 -3.33
C LYS A 534 31.33 4.48 -4.08
N TYR A 535 30.79 3.77 -5.07
CA TYR A 535 31.46 2.63 -5.72
C TYR A 535 31.59 2.78 -7.25
N GLY A 536 31.03 3.84 -7.84
CA GLY A 536 31.05 4.08 -9.30
C GLY A 536 32.29 4.84 -9.79
N LYS A 537 33.11 5.38 -8.87
CA LYS A 537 34.48 5.87 -9.15
C LYS A 537 35.47 4.73 -8.94
#